data_AF-W1UBI2-F1
#
_entry.id   AF-W1UBI2-F1
#
_cell.length_a   1.000
_cell.length_b   1.000
_cell.length_c   1.000
_cell.angle_alpha   90.00
_cell.angle_beta   90.00
_cell.angle_gamma   90.00
#
_symmetry.space_group_name_H-M   'P 1'
#
loop_
_entity.id
_entity.type
_entity.pdbx_description
1 polymer ?
#
loop_
_entity_poly.entity_id
_entity_poly.type
_entity_poly.pdbx_seq_one_letter_code
_entity_poly.pdbx_strand_id
1 'polypeptide(L)'
;FGAGFTSQIDYSFTTIGGESKQPKEVKKIIFEYIDKYKKEGLDRETFERVKKSSIGNFIKYFDSLTFIANNFIFYKFKDINLLDYVEVIKEVTFEEVQQRLEDHFREDNCVISIVEPLDESNK
;
A
#
# COMPACT_ATOMS: atom_id res chain seq x y z
N PHE A 1 11.12 0.12 9.34
CA PHE A 1 10.62 -0.07 7.97
C PHE A 1 9.18 0.37 7.89
N GLY A 2 8.76 0.89 6.74
CA GLY A 2 7.39 1.29 6.46
C GLY A 2 7.00 0.91 5.03
N ALA A 3 5.69 0.88 4.77
CA ALA A 3 5.15 0.63 3.45
C ALA A 3 4.03 1.63 3.16
N GLY A 4 3.81 1.91 1.87
CA GLY A 4 2.78 2.82 1.40
C GLY A 4 2.34 2.46 -0.02
N PHE A 5 1.16 2.95 -0.40
CA PHE A 5 0.61 2.80 -1.73
C PHE A 5 0.18 4.17 -2.24
N THR A 6 0.54 4.48 -3.47
CA THR A 6 0.12 5.71 -4.17
C THR A 6 -0.70 5.31 -5.39
N SER A 7 -1.82 5.97 -5.59
CA SER A 7 -2.67 5.82 -6.78
C SER A 7 -3.06 7.18 -7.36
N GLN A 8 -2.77 7.35 -8.64
CA GLN A 8 -3.22 8.45 -9.49
C GLN A 8 -4.06 7.90 -10.63
N ILE A 9 -4.57 8.80 -11.48
CA ILE A 9 -5.47 8.43 -12.58
C ILE A 9 -4.77 7.51 -13.59
N ASP A 10 -3.48 7.72 -13.79
CA ASP A 10 -2.66 7.12 -14.85
C ASP A 10 -1.56 6.18 -14.34
N TYR A 11 -1.26 6.19 -13.03
CA TYR A 11 -0.27 5.30 -12.43
C TYR A 11 -0.58 4.95 -10.98
N SER A 12 -0.01 3.83 -10.53
CA SER A 12 0.02 3.48 -9.11
C SER A 12 1.28 2.69 -8.78
N PHE A 13 1.72 2.75 -7.53
CA PHE A 13 2.87 1.98 -7.07
C PHE A 13 2.82 1.73 -5.56
N THR A 14 3.46 0.64 -5.13
CA THR A 14 3.74 0.36 -3.72
C THR A 14 5.18 0.74 -3.42
N THR A 15 5.39 1.45 -2.31
CA THR A 15 6.72 1.74 -1.77
C THR A 15 6.92 0.97 -0.48
N ILE A 16 8.08 0.34 -0.33
CA ILE A 16 8.53 -0.27 0.93
C ILE A 16 9.92 0.31 1.21
N GLY A 17 10.14 0.82 2.40
CA GLY A 17 11.36 1.56 2.72
C GLY A 17 11.80 1.46 4.18
N GLY A 18 13.09 1.68 4.39
CA GLY A 18 13.73 1.69 5.71
C GLY A 18 15.24 1.55 5.59
N GLU A 19 15.91 1.55 6.74
CA GLU A 19 17.37 1.46 6.82
C GLU A 19 17.82 0.01 6.99
N SER A 20 18.86 -0.39 6.26
CA SER A 20 19.48 -1.70 6.40
C SER A 20 20.95 -1.65 6.02
N LYS A 21 21.77 -2.45 6.71
CA LYS A 21 23.14 -2.75 6.27
C LYS A 21 23.18 -3.70 5.07
N GLN A 22 22.07 -4.39 4.79
CA GLN A 22 21.96 -5.40 3.73
C GLN A 22 20.68 -5.17 2.92
N PRO A 23 20.55 -4.04 2.18
CA PRO A 23 19.31 -3.67 1.49
C PRO A 23 18.87 -4.68 0.43
N LYS A 24 19.82 -5.35 -0.24
CA LYS A 24 19.51 -6.41 -1.22
C LYS A 24 18.90 -7.65 -0.56
N GLU A 25 19.36 -8.03 0.63
CA GLU A 25 18.77 -9.14 1.39
C GLU A 25 17.37 -8.79 1.89
N VAL A 26 17.13 -7.53 2.28
CA VAL A 26 15.78 -7.06 2.63
C VAL A 26 14.82 -7.22 1.45
N LYS A 27 15.21 -6.84 0.22
CA LYS A 27 14.39 -7.09 -0.98
C LYS A 27 14.05 -8.57 -1.13
N LYS A 28 15.06 -9.44 -1.01
CA LYS A 28 14.89 -10.89 -1.14
C LYS A 28 13.89 -11.43 -0.10
N ILE A 29 14.04 -11.06 1.18
CA ILE A 29 13.11 -11.46 2.24
C ILE A 29 11.69 -10.97 1.95
N ILE A 30 11.51 -9.72 1.49
CA ILE A 30 10.19 -9.19 1.14
C ILE A 30 9.51 -10.06 0.07
N PHE A 31 10.25 -10.41 -1.00
CA PHE A 31 9.71 -11.26 -2.07
C PHE A 31 9.47 -12.70 -1.61
N GLU A 32 10.33 -13.27 -0.76
CA GLU A 32 10.09 -14.59 -0.15
C GLU A 32 8.75 -14.62 0.62
N TYR A 33 8.43 -13.56 1.37
CA TYR A 33 7.14 -13.44 2.06
C TYR A 33 5.96 -13.23 1.11
N ILE A 34 6.12 -12.41 0.08
CA ILE A 34 5.08 -12.21 -0.94
C ILE A 34 4.76 -13.55 -1.63
N ASP A 35 5.79 -14.27 -2.09
CA ASP A 35 5.63 -15.55 -2.80
C ASP A 35 5.05 -16.64 -1.89
N LYS A 36 5.37 -16.60 -0.59
CA LYS A 36 4.72 -17.44 0.40
C LYS A 36 3.22 -17.18 0.43
N TYR A 37 2.78 -15.92 0.55
CA TYR A 37 1.36 -15.58 0.61
C TYR A 37 0.61 -15.80 -0.72
N LYS A 38 1.31 -15.69 -1.86
CA LYS A 38 0.75 -16.11 -3.16
C LYS A 38 0.42 -17.60 -3.19
N LYS A 39 1.30 -18.43 -2.65
CA LYS A 39 1.12 -19.90 -2.60
C LYS A 39 0.11 -20.35 -1.54
N GLU A 40 0.20 -19.79 -0.34
CA GLU A 40 -0.61 -20.19 0.81
C GLU A 40 -2.00 -19.52 0.82
N GLY A 41 -2.14 -18.39 0.12
CA GLY A 41 -3.30 -17.52 0.20
C GLY A 41 -3.25 -16.58 1.40
N LEU A 42 -4.12 -15.57 1.36
CA LEU A 42 -4.35 -14.69 2.50
C LEU A 42 -5.32 -15.33 3.50
N ASP A 43 -5.30 -14.88 4.74
CA ASP A 43 -6.26 -15.32 5.75
C ASP A 43 -7.56 -14.49 5.66
N ARG A 44 -8.71 -15.17 5.52
CA ARG A 44 -10.01 -14.52 5.38
C ARG A 44 -10.42 -13.78 6.66
N GLU A 45 -10.11 -14.31 7.84
CA GLU A 45 -10.45 -13.61 9.10
C GLU A 45 -9.67 -12.30 9.24
N THR A 46 -8.39 -12.31 8.84
CA THR A 46 -7.55 -11.12 8.79
C THR A 46 -8.07 -10.11 7.78
N PHE A 47 -8.51 -10.55 6.59
CA PHE A 47 -9.16 -9.67 5.61
C PHE A 47 -10.38 -8.96 6.22
N GLU A 48 -11.31 -9.71 6.83
CA GLU A 48 -12.51 -9.13 7.45
C GLU A 48 -12.17 -8.13 8.56
N ARG A 49 -11.14 -8.43 9.36
CA ARG A 49 -10.64 -7.52 10.40
C ARG A 49 -10.05 -6.23 9.82
N VAL A 50 -9.23 -6.35 8.76
CA VAL A 50 -8.62 -5.19 8.10
C VAL A 50 -9.67 -4.34 7.37
N LYS A 51 -10.66 -4.97 6.74
CA LYS A 51 -11.78 -4.27 6.09
C LYS A 51 -12.58 -3.45 7.10
N LYS A 52 -12.96 -4.05 8.25
CA LYS A 52 -13.63 -3.33 9.36
C LYS A 52 -12.78 -2.19 9.91
N SER A 53 -11.48 -2.42 10.11
CA SER A 53 -10.54 -1.39 10.57
C SER A 53 -10.45 -0.22 9.58
N SER A 54 -10.43 -0.51 8.27
CA SER A 54 -10.36 0.49 7.20
C SER A 54 -11.61 1.37 7.17
N ILE A 55 -12.80 0.77 7.30
CA ILE A 55 -14.07 1.50 7.43
C ILE A 55 -14.05 2.39 8.68
N GLY A 56 -13.65 1.84 9.83
CA GLY A 56 -13.58 2.60 11.09
C GLY A 56 -12.61 3.78 11.02
N ASN A 57 -11.43 3.59 10.41
CA ASN A 57 -10.46 4.67 10.19
C ASN A 57 -11.00 5.74 9.25
N PHE A 58 -11.71 5.34 8.18
CA PHE A 58 -12.35 6.28 7.27
C PHE A 58 -13.42 7.13 7.98
N ILE A 59 -14.24 6.54 8.85
CA ILE A 59 -15.25 7.28 9.62
C ILE A 59 -14.57 8.31 10.56
N LYS A 60 -13.51 7.91 11.27
CA LYS A 60 -12.77 8.81 12.17
C LYS A 60 -12.19 10.04 11.45
N TYR A 61 -11.92 9.93 10.16
CA TYR A 61 -11.41 11.07 9.39
C TYR A 61 -12.41 12.23 9.27
N PHE A 62 -13.71 11.97 9.43
CA PHE A 62 -14.73 13.01 9.45
C PHE A 62 -14.76 13.83 10.75
N ASP A 63 -14.06 13.38 11.80
CA ASP A 63 -13.88 14.17 13.03
C ASP A 63 -12.88 15.33 12.84
N SER A 64 -12.21 15.41 11.70
CA SER A 64 -11.21 16.43 11.38
C SER A 64 -11.61 17.26 10.17
N LEU A 65 -12.02 18.51 10.42
CA LEU A 65 -12.37 19.46 9.36
C LEU A 65 -11.21 19.69 8.37
N THR A 66 -9.97 19.74 8.89
CA THR A 66 -8.76 19.87 8.06
C THR A 66 -8.57 18.67 7.15
N PHE A 67 -8.81 17.44 7.64
CA PHE A 67 -8.73 16.24 6.82
C PHE A 67 -9.80 16.27 5.72
N ILE A 68 -11.04 16.61 6.06
CA ILE A 68 -12.14 16.73 5.10
C ILE A 68 -11.78 17.74 4.01
N ALA A 69 -11.32 18.95 4.36
CA ALA A 69 -10.98 19.98 3.40
C ALA A 69 -9.89 19.53 2.41
N ASN A 70 -8.81 18.93 2.92
CA ASN A 70 -7.70 18.45 2.09
C ASN A 70 -8.13 17.32 1.15
N ASN A 71 -8.88 16.35 1.67
CA ASN A 71 -9.28 15.17 0.89
C ASN A 71 -10.43 15.49 -0.07
N PHE A 72 -11.39 16.33 0.32
CA PHE A 72 -12.50 16.72 -0.55
C PHE A 72 -12.00 17.38 -1.84
N ILE A 73 -11.05 18.31 -1.72
CA ILE A 73 -10.43 18.96 -2.89
C ILE A 73 -9.69 17.90 -3.74
N PHE A 74 -8.89 17.04 -3.11
CA PHE A 74 -8.13 16.00 -3.80
C PHE A 74 -9.02 15.03 -4.60
N TYR A 75 -10.08 14.51 -3.98
CA TYR A 75 -11.03 13.61 -4.64
C TYR A 75 -11.84 14.34 -5.71
N LYS A 76 -12.18 15.62 -5.50
CA LYS A 76 -12.92 16.39 -6.50
C LYS A 76 -12.12 16.59 -7.79
N PHE A 77 -10.80 16.78 -7.70
CA PHE A 77 -9.92 16.82 -8.88
C PHE A 77 -9.86 15.50 -9.66
N LYS A 78 -10.21 14.38 -9.00
CA LYS A 78 -10.33 13.05 -9.63
C LYS A 78 -11.76 12.70 -10.02
N ASP A 79 -12.69 13.65 -9.89
CA ASP A 79 -14.14 13.48 -10.02
C ASP A 79 -14.72 12.33 -9.18
N ILE A 80 -14.13 12.11 -8.00
CA ILE A 80 -14.57 11.14 -7.02
C ILE A 80 -15.35 11.86 -5.92
N ASN A 81 -16.52 11.33 -5.56
CA ASN A 81 -17.22 11.75 -4.36
C ASN A 81 -16.61 11.05 -3.15
N LEU A 82 -16.07 11.83 -2.20
CA LEU A 82 -15.46 11.32 -0.97
C LEU A 82 -16.41 10.41 -0.18
N LEU A 83 -17.72 10.70 -0.18
CA LEU A 83 -18.70 9.92 0.59
C LEU A 83 -18.91 8.52 0.05
N ASP A 84 -18.69 8.29 -1.25
CA ASP A 84 -18.87 6.99 -1.88
C ASP A 84 -17.75 6.00 -1.48
N TYR A 85 -16.63 6.51 -0.96
CA TYR A 85 -15.47 5.70 -0.60
C TYR A 85 -15.78 4.62 0.45
N VAL A 86 -16.70 4.88 1.39
CA VAL A 86 -17.07 3.88 2.39
C VAL A 86 -17.83 2.71 1.78
N GLU A 87 -18.68 2.97 0.78
CA GLU A 87 -19.42 1.93 0.06
C GLU A 87 -18.46 1.11 -0.80
N VAL A 88 -17.51 1.77 -1.48
CA VAL A 88 -16.44 1.06 -2.22
C VAL A 88 -15.64 0.13 -1.31
N ILE A 89 -15.23 0.57 -0.11
CA ILE A 89 -14.52 -0.32 0.83
C ILE A 89 -15.39 -1.54 1.21
N LYS A 90 -16.70 -1.36 1.38
CA LYS A 90 -17.62 -2.46 1.71
C LYS A 90 -17.79 -3.46 0.57
N GLU A 91 -17.67 -3.00 -0.67
CA GLU A 91 -17.77 -3.85 -1.87
C GLU A 91 -16.52 -4.69 -2.11
N VAL A 92 -15.33 -4.23 -1.68
CA VAL A 92 -14.07 -4.99 -1.82
C VAL A 92 -14.23 -6.41 -1.29
N THR A 93 -13.95 -7.39 -2.14
CA THR A 93 -14.04 -8.82 -1.83
C THR A 93 -12.68 -9.39 -1.45
N PHE A 94 -12.70 -10.54 -0.77
CA PHE A 94 -11.47 -11.24 -0.41
C PHE A 94 -10.74 -11.73 -1.65
N GLU A 95 -11.49 -12.20 -2.64
CA GLU A 95 -11.02 -12.72 -3.92
C GLU A 95 -10.30 -11.63 -4.72
N GLU A 96 -10.83 -10.40 -4.76
CA GLU A 96 -10.14 -9.26 -5.39
C GLU A 96 -8.81 -8.93 -4.71
N VAL A 97 -8.75 -9.01 -3.38
CA VAL A 97 -7.48 -8.75 -2.64
C VAL A 97 -6.47 -9.87 -2.90
N GLN A 98 -6.91 -11.13 -2.98
CA GLN A 98 -6.05 -12.23 -3.39
C GLN A 98 -5.54 -12.04 -4.83
N GLN A 99 -6.43 -11.69 -5.76
CA GLN A 99 -6.04 -11.43 -7.15
C GLN A 99 -5.05 -10.25 -7.23
N ARG A 100 -5.28 -9.20 -6.43
CA ARG A 100 -4.38 -8.05 -6.36
C ARG A 100 -2.98 -8.42 -5.84
N LEU A 101 -2.88 -9.36 -4.90
CA LEU A 101 -1.57 -9.87 -4.44
C LEU A 101 -0.80 -10.52 -5.60
N GLU A 102 -1.48 -11.30 -6.44
CA GLU A 102 -0.88 -11.95 -7.61
C GLU A 102 -0.42 -10.95 -8.66
N ASP A 103 -1.31 -10.02 -9.04
CA ASP A 103 -1.10 -9.12 -10.18
C ASP A 103 -0.14 -7.97 -9.87
N HIS A 104 -0.17 -7.44 -8.64
CA HIS A 104 0.59 -6.25 -8.28
C HIS A 104 2.07 -6.53 -8.03
N PHE A 105 2.33 -7.55 -7.22
CA PHE A 105 3.67 -7.79 -6.70
C PHE A 105 4.42 -8.73 -7.62
N ARG A 106 4.91 -8.19 -8.72
CA ARG A 106 5.74 -8.93 -9.69
C ARG A 106 7.17 -8.42 -9.66
N GLU A 107 8.12 -9.34 -9.64
CA GLU A 107 9.53 -8.98 -9.53
C GLU A 107 10.04 -8.21 -10.76
N ASP A 108 9.50 -8.50 -11.95
CA ASP A 108 9.82 -7.80 -13.20
C ASP A 108 9.32 -6.34 -13.24
N ASN A 109 8.34 -6.01 -12.39
CA ASN A 109 7.83 -4.65 -12.21
C ASN A 109 8.38 -3.96 -10.93
N CYS A 110 9.44 -4.52 -10.33
CA CYS A 110 10.02 -4.01 -9.10
C CYS A 110 11.35 -3.29 -9.33
N VAL A 111 11.50 -2.12 -8.70
CA VAL A 111 12.75 -1.36 -8.66
C VAL A 111 13.20 -1.19 -7.21
N ILE A 112 14.52 -1.24 -6.98
CA ILE A 112 15.14 -0.92 -5.69
C ILE A 112 16.03 0.32 -5.83
N SER A 113 15.86 1.28 -4.92
CA SER A 113 16.74 2.45 -4.79
C SER A 113 17.50 2.35 -3.46
N ILE A 114 18.83 2.38 -3.52
CA ILE A 114 19.71 2.26 -2.36
C ILE A 114 20.50 3.56 -2.23
N VAL A 115 20.43 4.20 -1.07
CA VAL A 115 21.26 5.35 -0.72
C VAL A 115 22.39 4.82 0.16
N GLU A 116 23.62 4.92 -0.34
CA GLU A 116 24.83 4.50 0.38
C GLU A 116 25.49 5.70 1.06
N PRO A 117 26.12 5.52 2.24
CA PRO A 117 26.94 6.55 2.84
C PRO A 117 28.11 6.91 1.90
N LEU A 118 28.57 8.15 1.97
CA LEU A 118 29.78 8.56 1.24
C LEU A 118 30.98 7.76 1.75
N ASP A 119 31.75 7.20 0.83
CA ASP A 119 33.02 6.55 1.15
C ASP A 119 34.09 7.63 1.42
N GLU A 120 34.54 7.73 2.67
CA GLU A 120 35.59 8.68 3.07
C GLU A 120 36.96 8.35 2.45
N SER A 121 37.13 7.19 1.83
CA SER A 121 38.36 6.82 1.12
C SER A 121 38.51 7.42 -0.29
N ASN A 122 37.49 8.13 -0.78
CA ASN A 122 37.49 8.86 -2.07
C ASN A 122 37.61 10.39 -1.91
N LYS A 123 38.12 10.87 -0.77
CA LYS A 123 38.55 12.27 -0.56
C LYS A 123 40.08 12.35 -0.49
#